data_AF-A0A1Z9M4M7-F1
#
_entry.id   AF-A0A1Z9M4M7-F1
#
_cell.length_a   1.000
_cell.length_b   1.000
_cell.length_c   1.000
_cell.angle_alpha   90.00
_cell.angle_beta   90.00
_cell.angle_gamma   90.00
#
_symmetry.space_group_name_H-M   'P 1'
#
loop_
_entity.id
_entity.type
_entity.pdbx_description
1 polymer ?
#
loop_
_entity_poly.entity_id
_entity_poly.type
_entity_poly.pdbx_seq_one_letter_code
_entity_poly.pdbx_strand_id
1 'polypeptide(L)'
;MNKKVIYTSVFGCTEENNYHLHEPDVPLDGWDFVCFTDNPNFKSNLWNICLVKPLYDDGARDAKRYKLKPHVFLKDYDISVWHDIEVKITKDIDSLVTDMLSKNNLAILNHELCGRTVSGDLNVRKCVYEEAKFIQWLGDNNPKKKYKDNMDIIHAQVGRYRAWGYPENNGLARTTVMFMRHNESDVKEQMDTWWEEMKYGSRRDQISFNYSAWKNGFKFTYIQEDIDDNPYFLYMKKWRQIKRKEKRNAHIDYEPISLDYFLKMEFAQGGGGKEILNQNGTLKTVKDVIMFYSVPGNVQTVKSTLDPKNWQYFNCMLGEFRKDVGDHHILGWENMTEDYYNSLPLMSDEELEMFLKENPVEFDNGFVRHSYHRACAMVGRLISGKSYIPFYMKKSQIYDNPRQHDGKHRIKPLINNLIGLSDVVIPTGEFTICQSGILALMGIRQNDDIDIIISTEARNQIFGGNNNFIRDKGAEIFEPNRGKFRIFDAQGDDDLIENYSFTVNGYNFLEPRFYFSRKNKNTDRDKSDWEGMRAFFDMGNHKGYPFNQLTDEQWGVQYI
;
A
#
# COMPACT_ATOMS: atom_id res chain seq x y z
N MET A 1 47.52 -1.12 15.36
CA MET A 1 46.19 -0.79 15.92
C MET A 1 45.28 -1.96 15.61
N ASN A 2 44.42 -2.34 16.57
CA ASN A 2 43.40 -3.38 16.31
C ASN A 2 42.46 -2.89 15.21
N LYS A 3 42.11 -3.77 14.28
CA LYS A 3 41.18 -3.45 13.19
C LYS A 3 39.75 -3.62 13.70
N LYS A 4 38.95 -2.56 13.65
CA LYS A 4 37.60 -2.50 14.25
C LYS A 4 36.54 -2.30 13.18
N VAL A 5 35.39 -2.96 13.32
CA VAL A 5 34.27 -2.84 12.37
C VAL A 5 32.93 -2.67 13.07
N ILE A 6 32.12 -1.75 12.57
CA ILE A 6 30.69 -1.64 12.86
C ILE A 6 29.95 -2.26 11.68
N TYR A 7 29.03 -3.19 11.98
CA TYR A 7 28.34 -3.90 10.92
C TYR A 7 26.86 -4.16 11.20
N THR A 8 26.11 -4.28 10.11
CA THR A 8 24.69 -4.60 10.10
C THR A 8 24.33 -5.46 8.89
N SER A 9 23.09 -5.94 8.83
CA SER A 9 22.59 -6.60 7.63
C SER A 9 21.08 -6.50 7.49
N VAL A 10 20.59 -6.48 6.26
CA VAL A 10 19.16 -6.37 5.93
C VAL A 10 18.82 -7.16 4.66
N PHE A 11 17.72 -7.91 4.70
CA PHE A 11 17.26 -8.76 3.61
C PHE A 11 15.76 -8.68 3.41
N GLY A 12 15.29 -8.95 2.19
CA GLY A 12 13.85 -9.01 1.89
C GLY A 12 13.15 -7.66 1.94
N CYS A 13 13.84 -6.58 1.54
CA CYS A 13 13.26 -5.24 1.45
C CYS A 13 12.14 -5.16 0.41
N THR A 14 10.90 -5.00 0.86
CA THR A 14 9.76 -4.59 0.03
C THR A 14 9.60 -3.06 0.04
N GLU A 15 8.79 -2.50 -0.85
CA GLU A 15 8.44 -1.07 -0.83
C GLU A 15 7.86 -0.61 0.52
N GLU A 16 7.22 -1.52 1.26
CA GLU A 16 6.69 -1.31 2.61
C GLU A 16 7.80 -1.26 3.68
N ASN A 17 8.93 -1.92 3.46
CA ASN A 17 10.07 -2.07 4.38
C ASN A 17 11.33 -1.31 3.91
N ASN A 18 11.17 0.00 3.67
CA ASN A 18 12.28 0.94 3.45
C ASN A 18 13.10 1.13 4.74
N TYR A 19 14.06 0.23 4.97
CA TYR A 19 15.12 0.45 5.95
C TYR A 19 16.11 1.50 5.44
N HIS A 20 16.77 2.18 6.36
CA HIS A 20 17.71 3.26 6.05
C HIS A 20 19.00 3.01 6.84
N LEU A 21 20.16 3.16 6.17
CA LEU A 21 21.45 3.11 6.83
C LEU A 21 21.77 4.50 7.38
N HIS A 22 21.79 4.62 8.70
CA HIS A 22 22.08 5.88 9.37
C HIS A 22 23.60 6.11 9.44
N GLU A 23 24.03 7.33 9.16
CA GLU A 23 25.38 7.80 9.48
C GLU A 23 25.45 8.19 10.97
N PRO A 24 26.60 7.99 11.64
CA PRO A 24 26.80 8.40 13.02
C PRO A 24 26.79 9.94 13.15
N ASP A 25 26.37 10.46 14.32
CA ASP A 25 26.42 11.90 14.60
C ASP A 25 27.82 12.43 14.93
N VAL A 26 28.77 11.52 15.12
CA VAL A 26 30.18 11.83 15.41
C VAL A 26 31.09 11.06 14.45
N PRO A 27 32.28 11.60 14.12
CA PRO A 27 33.29 10.82 13.43
C PRO A 27 33.74 9.65 14.32
N LEU A 28 33.92 8.48 13.72
CA LEU A 28 34.37 7.26 14.39
C LEU A 28 35.65 6.78 13.73
N ASP A 29 36.74 7.51 13.97
CA ASP A 29 38.04 7.23 13.35
C ASP A 29 38.56 5.85 13.77
N GLY A 30 39.08 5.10 12.79
CA GLY A 30 39.58 3.74 12.99
C GLY A 30 38.50 2.65 13.07
N TRP A 31 37.25 2.97 12.73
CA TRP A 31 36.17 2.01 12.54
C TRP A 31 35.76 1.90 11.08
N ASP A 32 35.76 0.69 10.54
CA ASP A 32 35.16 0.40 9.23
C ASP A 32 33.65 0.16 9.38
N PHE A 33 32.86 0.48 8.35
CA PHE A 33 31.41 0.28 8.35
C PHE A 33 31.00 -0.70 7.25
N VAL A 34 30.27 -1.77 7.59
CA VAL A 34 29.88 -2.83 6.65
C VAL A 34 28.38 -3.15 6.75
N CYS A 35 27.69 -3.16 5.61
CA CYS A 35 26.29 -3.61 5.52
C CYS A 35 26.16 -4.77 4.54
N PHE A 36 25.64 -5.91 4.99
CA PHE A 36 25.30 -7.03 4.12
C PHE A 36 23.83 -6.97 3.68
N THR A 37 23.58 -7.02 2.37
CA THR A 37 22.20 -6.98 1.85
C THR A 37 22.04 -7.65 0.49
N ASP A 38 20.82 -8.05 0.16
CA ASP A 38 20.39 -8.52 -1.17
C ASP A 38 19.86 -7.39 -2.06
N ASN A 39 19.68 -6.18 -1.51
CA ASN A 39 19.05 -5.07 -2.21
C ASN A 39 20.08 -4.15 -2.90
N PRO A 40 20.12 -4.11 -4.24
CA PRO A 40 21.09 -3.31 -5.01
C PRO A 40 20.87 -1.79 -4.88
N ASN A 41 19.76 -1.35 -4.29
CA ASN A 41 19.42 0.07 -4.16
C ASN A 41 19.99 0.72 -2.88
N PHE A 42 20.59 -0.03 -1.96
CA PHE A 42 21.27 0.57 -0.82
C PHE A 42 22.50 1.34 -1.28
N LYS A 43 22.60 2.61 -0.87
CA LYS A 43 23.72 3.51 -1.17
C LYS A 43 24.16 4.20 0.11
N SER A 44 25.47 4.33 0.30
CA SER A 44 26.07 5.11 1.39
C SER A 44 27.46 5.56 0.98
N ASN A 45 27.89 6.72 1.48
CA ASN A 45 29.26 7.19 1.35
C ASN A 45 30.17 6.64 2.48
N LEU A 46 29.58 6.19 3.58
CA LEU A 46 30.28 5.67 4.75
C LEU A 46 30.26 4.14 4.80
N TRP A 47 29.07 3.55 4.64
CA TRP A 47 28.89 2.10 4.74
C TRP A 47 29.36 1.40 3.47
N ASN A 48 30.28 0.45 3.61
CA ASN A 48 30.61 -0.49 2.54
C ASN A 48 29.44 -1.48 2.35
N ILE A 49 28.76 -1.39 1.20
CA ILE A 49 27.59 -2.21 0.87
C ILE A 49 28.04 -3.51 0.23
N CYS A 50 27.95 -4.61 0.98
CA CYS A 50 28.26 -5.95 0.53
C CYS A 50 27.00 -6.64 -0.02
N LEU A 51 26.85 -6.65 -1.35
CA LEU A 51 25.75 -7.34 -2.01
C LEU A 51 25.94 -8.86 -1.95
N VAL A 52 24.96 -9.56 -1.37
CA VAL A 52 25.00 -10.99 -1.10
C VAL A 52 23.64 -11.62 -1.35
N LYS A 53 23.63 -12.88 -1.82
CA LYS A 53 22.39 -13.60 -2.10
C LYS A 53 21.75 -14.12 -0.80
N PRO A 54 20.41 -14.03 -0.65
CA PRO A 54 19.72 -14.67 0.47
C PRO A 54 19.82 -16.19 0.33
N LEU A 55 19.83 -16.88 1.47
CA LEU A 55 19.83 -18.34 1.57
C LEU A 55 18.45 -18.88 1.94
N TYR A 56 17.60 -18.06 2.57
CA TYR A 56 16.27 -18.44 3.02
C TYR A 56 15.22 -17.52 2.39
N ASP A 57 13.98 -17.98 2.32
CA ASP A 57 12.84 -17.11 1.96
C ASP A 57 12.49 -16.13 3.11
N ASP A 58 13.07 -16.36 4.29
CA ASP A 58 12.94 -15.51 5.47
C ASP A 58 14.15 -14.57 5.62
N GLY A 59 13.98 -13.34 5.12
CA GLY A 59 15.02 -12.30 5.24
C GLY A 59 15.46 -12.00 6.68
N ALA A 60 14.59 -12.20 7.68
CA ALA A 60 14.99 -12.03 9.07
C ALA A 60 16.02 -13.08 9.49
N ARG A 61 15.91 -14.31 8.99
CA ARG A 61 16.85 -15.40 9.24
C ARG A 61 18.17 -15.20 8.48
N ASP A 62 18.10 -14.72 7.24
CA ASP A 62 19.29 -14.34 6.47
C ASP A 62 20.12 -13.26 7.16
N ALA A 63 19.46 -12.24 7.73
CA ALA A 63 20.16 -11.20 8.49
C ALA A 63 20.94 -11.79 9.68
N LYS A 64 20.40 -12.81 10.36
CA LYS A 64 21.09 -13.45 11.50
C LYS A 64 22.34 -14.20 11.10
N ARG A 65 22.46 -14.65 9.85
CA ARG A 65 23.65 -15.33 9.35
C ARG A 65 24.89 -14.45 9.49
N TYR A 66 24.78 -13.18 9.11
CA TYR A 66 25.90 -12.23 9.18
C TYR A 66 26.14 -11.79 10.62
N LYS A 67 25.06 -11.55 11.38
CA LYS A 67 25.14 -11.27 12.83
C LYS A 67 25.90 -12.33 13.61
N LEU A 68 25.61 -13.61 13.35
CA LEU A 68 26.08 -14.74 14.14
C LEU A 68 27.33 -15.42 13.60
N LYS A 69 27.80 -15.05 12.40
CA LYS A 69 29.08 -15.55 11.86
C LYS A 69 30.07 -14.43 11.49
N PRO A 70 30.31 -13.43 12.35
CA PRO A 70 31.32 -12.41 12.10
C PRO A 70 32.73 -13.02 11.96
N HIS A 71 33.04 -14.11 12.67
CA HIS A 71 34.30 -14.84 12.52
C HIS A 71 34.51 -15.47 11.13
N VAL A 72 33.45 -15.61 10.31
CA VAL A 72 33.54 -16.06 8.92
C VAL A 72 33.66 -14.86 7.98
N PHE A 73 32.75 -13.89 8.12
CA PHE A 73 32.59 -12.80 7.15
C PHE A 73 33.48 -11.58 7.42
N LEU A 74 33.95 -11.44 8.65
CA LEU A 74 34.74 -10.30 9.15
C LEU A 74 36.02 -10.79 9.85
N LYS A 75 36.57 -11.92 9.40
CA LYS A 75 37.74 -12.59 10.02
C LYS A 75 38.98 -11.69 10.15
N ASP A 76 39.11 -10.70 9.27
CA ASP A 76 40.25 -9.78 9.23
C ASP A 76 40.14 -8.63 10.26
N TYR A 77 39.06 -8.59 11.04
CA TYR A 77 38.82 -7.62 12.11
C TYR A 77 39.02 -8.26 13.48
N ASP A 78 39.58 -7.50 14.43
CA ASP A 78 39.82 -7.96 15.80
C ASP A 78 38.61 -7.73 16.70
N ILE A 79 37.90 -6.62 16.49
CA ILE A 79 36.72 -6.22 17.25
C ILE A 79 35.58 -5.89 16.29
N SER A 80 34.39 -6.38 16.59
CA SER A 80 33.18 -6.01 15.87
C SER A 80 32.09 -5.47 16.79
N VAL A 81 31.32 -4.51 16.27
CA VAL A 81 30.10 -3.98 16.85
C VAL A 81 28.96 -4.31 15.90
N TRP A 82 28.09 -5.22 16.30
CA TRP A 82 26.81 -5.40 15.63
C TRP A 82 25.83 -4.35 16.12
N HIS A 83 25.10 -3.73 15.21
CA HIS A 83 23.81 -3.15 15.56
C HIS A 83 22.75 -3.42 14.49
N ASP A 84 21.48 -3.46 14.92
CA ASP A 84 20.37 -3.56 13.98
C ASP A 84 20.33 -2.33 13.06
N ILE A 85 19.85 -2.49 11.82
CA ILE A 85 19.92 -1.46 10.78
C ILE A 85 19.21 -0.14 11.15
N GLU A 86 18.28 -0.19 12.11
CA GLU A 86 17.54 0.99 12.58
C GLU A 86 18.26 1.74 13.71
N VAL A 87 19.48 1.37 14.06
CA VAL A 87 20.26 2.06 15.10
C VAL A 87 21.15 3.12 14.46
N LYS A 88 21.18 4.30 15.09
CA LYS A 88 22.11 5.39 14.80
C LYS A 88 23.07 5.57 15.97
N ILE A 89 24.36 5.71 15.70
CA ILE A 89 25.36 5.98 16.74
C ILE A 89 25.44 7.49 16.97
N THR A 90 25.29 7.93 18.22
CA THR A 90 25.18 9.35 18.58
C THR A 90 26.42 9.92 19.29
N LYS A 91 27.32 9.04 19.76
CA LYS A 91 28.55 9.41 20.49
C LYS A 91 29.68 8.44 20.15
N ASP A 92 30.91 8.83 20.50
CA ASP A 92 32.08 7.97 20.35
C ASP A 92 31.91 6.72 21.24
N ILE A 93 32.15 5.54 20.67
CA ILE A 93 31.93 4.26 21.34
C ILE A 93 33.24 3.53 21.71
N ASP A 94 34.41 4.11 21.44
CA ASP A 94 35.68 3.38 21.52
C ASP A 94 36.03 2.96 22.96
N SER A 95 35.90 3.91 23.90
CA SER A 95 36.10 3.65 25.32
C SER A 95 35.04 2.70 25.85
N LEU A 96 33.77 2.90 25.46
CA LEU A 96 32.65 2.04 25.86
C LEU A 96 32.89 0.58 25.45
N VAL A 97 33.27 0.35 24.20
CA VAL A 97 33.56 -0.99 23.68
C VAL A 97 34.75 -1.61 24.43
N THR A 98 35.80 -0.83 24.65
CA THR A 98 37.00 -1.29 25.39
C THR A 98 36.64 -1.71 26.83
N ASP A 99 35.87 -0.89 27.53
CA ASP A 99 35.47 -1.14 28.92
C ASP A 99 34.56 -2.37 29.03
N MET A 100 33.57 -2.49 28.14
CA MET A 100 32.63 -3.61 28.14
C MET A 100 33.29 -4.96 27.77
N LEU A 101 34.37 -4.93 26.98
CA LEU A 101 35.16 -6.09 26.58
C LEU A 101 36.43 -6.31 27.42
N SER A 102 36.52 -5.67 28.58
CA SER A 102 37.69 -5.76 29.47
C SER A 102 37.78 -7.11 30.21
N LYS A 103 36.62 -7.72 30.53
CA LYS A 103 36.53 -8.97 31.29
C LYS A 103 36.13 -10.19 30.45
N ASN A 104 35.30 -9.97 29.44
CA ASN A 104 34.76 -11.03 28.59
C ASN A 104 34.86 -10.60 27.12
N ASN A 105 34.88 -11.57 26.22
CA ASN A 105 35.02 -11.34 24.79
C ASN A 105 33.72 -10.92 24.08
N LEU A 106 32.59 -10.89 24.80
CA LEU A 106 31.29 -10.47 24.28
C LEU A 106 30.53 -9.63 25.31
N ALA A 107 29.96 -8.52 24.84
CA ALA A 107 29.02 -7.70 25.60
C ALA A 107 27.70 -7.51 24.84
N ILE A 108 26.57 -7.58 25.55
CA ILE A 108 25.22 -7.55 24.96
C ILE A 108 24.21 -6.87 25.90
N LEU A 109 23.18 -6.21 25.36
CA LEU A 109 22.22 -5.48 26.19
C LEU A 109 21.39 -6.42 27.08
N ASN A 110 21.11 -5.97 28.30
CA ASN A 110 20.22 -6.65 29.22
C ASN A 110 18.75 -6.37 28.86
N HIS A 111 17.99 -7.41 28.51
CA HIS A 111 16.59 -7.26 28.16
C HIS A 111 15.73 -6.79 29.36
N GLU A 112 16.14 -7.05 30.60
CA GLU A 112 15.37 -6.61 31.79
C GLU A 112 15.24 -5.09 31.92
N LEU A 113 16.08 -4.34 31.21
CA LEU A 113 16.05 -2.88 31.20
C LEU A 113 15.22 -2.31 30.05
N CYS A 114 14.76 -3.16 29.12
CA CYS A 114 14.09 -2.77 27.87
C CYS A 114 12.79 -2.01 28.10
N GLY A 115 12.73 -0.76 27.61
CA GLY A 115 11.49 0.01 27.49
C GLY A 115 10.85 0.36 28.83
N ARG A 116 11.65 0.45 29.90
CA ARG A 116 11.14 0.79 31.24
C ARG A 116 10.56 2.19 31.27
N THR A 117 11.17 3.13 30.55
CA THR A 117 10.71 4.52 30.43
C THR A 117 9.45 4.66 29.56
N VAL A 118 9.19 3.69 28.67
CA VAL A 118 8.10 3.75 27.68
C VAL A 118 6.89 2.91 28.09
N SER A 119 7.13 1.73 28.65
CA SER A 119 6.12 0.69 28.90
C SER A 119 6.09 0.21 30.36
N GLY A 120 6.88 0.83 31.24
CA GLY A 120 7.04 0.37 32.62
C GLY A 120 7.53 -1.07 32.67
N ASP A 121 6.99 -1.84 33.62
CA ASP A 121 7.39 -3.24 33.84
C ASP A 121 6.79 -4.22 32.82
N LEU A 122 5.91 -3.77 31.91
CA LEU A 122 5.20 -4.65 30.96
C LEU A 122 6.15 -5.40 30.02
N ASN A 123 7.30 -4.80 29.69
CA ASN A 123 8.30 -5.40 28.78
C ASN A 123 9.44 -6.13 29.50
N VAL A 124 9.46 -6.14 30.83
CA VAL A 124 10.54 -6.79 31.59
C VAL A 124 10.38 -8.30 31.51
N ARG A 125 11.42 -8.97 31.00
CA ARG A 125 11.48 -10.43 30.85
C ARG A 125 12.87 -10.92 31.19
N LYS A 126 12.94 -11.99 31.97
CA LYS A 126 14.16 -12.50 32.61
C LYS A 126 14.60 -13.86 32.09
N CYS A 127 13.81 -14.49 31.24
CA CYS A 127 14.18 -15.76 30.62
C CYS A 127 13.40 -16.07 29.34
N VAL A 128 13.86 -17.11 28.63
CA VAL A 128 13.26 -17.60 27.37
C VAL A 128 11.82 -18.06 27.53
N TYR A 129 11.43 -18.56 28.71
CA TYR A 129 10.07 -19.02 29.00
C TYR A 129 9.09 -17.86 29.06
N GLU A 130 9.50 -16.74 29.66
CA GLU A 130 8.71 -15.50 29.71
C GLU A 130 8.63 -14.86 28.32
N GLU A 131 9.72 -14.83 27.55
CA GLU A 131 9.70 -14.36 26.17
C GLU A 131 8.71 -15.15 25.31
N ALA A 132 8.70 -16.48 25.40
CA ALA A 132 7.78 -17.31 24.62
C ALA A 132 6.30 -17.01 24.95
N LYS A 133 5.97 -16.91 26.25
CA LYS A 133 4.62 -16.53 26.70
C LYS A 133 4.25 -15.12 26.22
N PHE A 134 5.19 -14.18 26.26
CA PHE A 134 4.94 -12.82 25.83
C PHE A 134 4.76 -12.69 24.30
N ILE A 135 5.53 -13.43 23.50
CA ILE A 135 5.35 -13.48 22.05
C ILE A 135 3.96 -14.03 21.71
N GLN A 136 3.53 -15.10 22.40
CA GLN A 136 2.21 -15.66 22.23
C GLN A 136 1.12 -14.63 22.56
N TRP A 137 1.21 -14.03 23.75
CA TRP A 137 0.27 -12.99 24.19
C TRP A 137 0.18 -11.83 23.20
N LEU A 138 1.30 -11.36 22.64
CA LEU A 138 1.30 -10.31 21.62
C LEU A 138 0.56 -10.71 20.33
N GLY A 139 0.70 -11.96 19.89
CA GLY A 139 0.00 -12.46 18.71
C GLY A 139 -1.48 -12.68 18.96
N ASP A 140 -1.83 -13.21 20.14
CA ASP A 140 -3.22 -13.42 20.55
C ASP A 140 -4.00 -12.11 20.65
N ASN A 141 -3.34 -11.03 21.09
CA ASN A 141 -3.92 -9.69 21.21
C ASN A 141 -3.76 -8.84 19.93
N ASN A 142 -3.13 -9.38 18.88
CA ASN A 142 -3.10 -8.70 17.58
C ASN A 142 -4.46 -8.91 16.87
N PRO A 143 -5.14 -7.85 16.38
CA PRO A 143 -6.42 -7.98 15.69
C PRO A 143 -6.41 -8.97 14.52
N LYS A 144 -5.26 -9.09 13.84
CA LYS A 144 -5.06 -9.99 12.69
C LYS A 144 -4.45 -11.34 13.08
N LYS A 145 -4.37 -11.66 14.37
CA LYS A 145 -3.69 -12.85 14.92
C LYS A 145 -2.28 -13.07 14.34
N LYS A 146 -1.55 -11.96 14.16
CA LYS A 146 -0.19 -11.97 13.58
C LYS A 146 0.85 -12.15 14.68
N TYR A 147 1.54 -13.28 14.66
CA TYR A 147 2.62 -13.61 15.59
C TYR A 147 3.99 -13.13 15.08
N LYS A 148 4.95 -12.93 16.00
CA LYS A 148 6.33 -12.51 15.64
C LYS A 148 7.15 -13.65 15.02
N ASP A 149 6.76 -14.89 15.26
CA ASP A 149 7.33 -16.11 14.68
C ASP A 149 6.28 -17.23 14.73
N ASN A 150 6.60 -18.39 14.18
CA ASN A 150 5.76 -19.58 14.31
C ASN A 150 5.77 -20.07 15.78
N MET A 151 4.59 -20.14 16.39
CA MET A 151 4.44 -20.50 17.80
C MET A 151 4.74 -21.97 18.09
N ASP A 152 4.44 -22.88 17.17
CA ASP A 152 4.76 -24.30 17.33
C ASP A 152 6.27 -24.52 17.40
N ILE A 153 7.03 -23.79 16.56
CA ILE A 153 8.50 -23.82 16.58
C ILE A 153 9.03 -23.27 17.91
N ILE A 154 8.50 -22.14 18.40
CA ILE A 154 8.90 -21.56 19.69
C ILE A 154 8.61 -22.53 20.83
N HIS A 155 7.40 -23.09 20.89
CA HIS A 155 6.98 -24.00 21.95
C HIS A 155 7.81 -25.28 21.95
N ALA A 156 8.07 -25.86 20.77
CA ALA A 156 8.93 -27.03 20.65
C ALA A 156 10.36 -26.75 21.13
N GLN A 157 10.96 -25.62 20.73
CA GLN A 157 12.31 -25.25 21.12
C GLN A 157 12.43 -24.98 22.63
N VAL A 158 11.49 -24.23 23.19
CA VAL A 158 11.47 -23.90 24.63
C VAL A 158 11.14 -25.12 25.49
N GLY A 159 10.25 -26.00 25.02
CA GLY A 159 9.96 -27.29 25.66
C GLY A 159 11.19 -28.18 25.73
N ARG A 160 11.98 -28.23 24.65
CA ARG A 160 13.26 -28.95 24.60
C ARG A 160 14.27 -28.39 25.60
N TYR A 161 14.42 -27.06 25.70
CA TYR A 161 15.31 -26.45 26.70
C TYR A 161 14.90 -26.80 28.12
N ARG A 162 13.60 -26.81 28.41
CA ARG A 162 13.07 -27.23 29.71
C ARG A 162 13.39 -28.70 30.00
N ALA A 163 13.22 -29.59 29.03
CA ALA A 163 13.54 -31.01 29.16
C ALA A 163 15.05 -31.26 29.40
N TRP A 164 15.91 -30.40 28.86
CA TRP A 164 17.36 -30.42 29.08
C TRP A 164 17.82 -29.71 30.37
N GLY A 165 16.89 -29.23 31.19
CA GLY A 165 17.19 -28.62 32.49
C GLY A 165 17.68 -27.17 32.42
N TYR A 166 17.41 -26.44 31.33
CA TYR A 166 17.75 -25.02 31.24
C TYR A 166 16.95 -24.21 32.29
N PRO A 167 17.61 -23.46 33.20
CA PRO A 167 16.93 -22.85 34.34
C PRO A 167 16.00 -21.68 33.97
N GLU A 168 14.97 -21.48 34.78
CA GLU A 168 14.17 -20.24 34.75
C GLU A 168 14.98 -19.06 35.31
N ASN A 169 14.62 -17.83 34.93
CA ASN A 169 15.29 -16.59 35.35
C ASN A 169 16.80 -16.52 35.04
N ASN A 170 17.27 -17.23 34.02
CA ASN A 170 18.69 -17.26 33.61
C ASN A 170 19.09 -16.12 32.65
N GLY A 171 18.51 -14.94 32.87
CA GLY A 171 18.70 -13.76 32.05
C GLY A 171 18.06 -13.86 30.66
N LEU A 172 18.02 -12.69 30.00
CA LEU A 172 17.53 -12.56 28.64
C LEU A 172 18.32 -11.45 27.92
N ALA A 173 18.89 -11.75 26.77
CA ALA A 173 19.63 -10.77 25.98
C ALA A 173 18.72 -9.96 25.06
N ARG A 174 18.95 -8.64 25.00
CA ARG A 174 18.48 -7.77 23.93
C ARG A 174 19.66 -7.56 22.98
N THR A 175 19.45 -7.94 21.74
CA THR A 175 20.56 -8.16 20.80
C THR A 175 20.66 -7.02 19.78
N THR A 176 19.97 -5.91 20.03
CA THR A 176 19.95 -4.72 19.16
C THR A 176 21.35 -4.18 18.92
N VAL A 177 22.24 -4.30 19.93
CA VAL A 177 23.65 -3.92 19.89
C VAL A 177 24.47 -5.01 20.59
N MET A 178 25.60 -5.38 20.01
CA MET A 178 26.56 -6.34 20.59
C MET A 178 28.00 -5.93 20.29
N PHE A 179 28.91 -6.12 21.25
CA PHE A 179 30.34 -5.91 21.08
C PHE A 179 31.07 -7.24 21.21
N MET A 180 32.04 -7.51 20.34
CA MET A 180 32.67 -8.83 20.26
C MET A 180 34.14 -8.75 19.89
N ARG A 181 34.96 -9.58 20.53
CA ARG A 181 36.21 -10.11 19.94
C ARG A 181 35.87 -11.41 19.24
N HIS A 182 35.24 -11.31 18.06
CA HIS A 182 34.58 -12.45 17.41
C HIS A 182 35.53 -13.56 16.97
N ASN A 183 36.84 -13.30 16.92
CA ASN A 183 37.84 -14.30 16.58
C ASN A 183 38.31 -15.17 17.75
N GLU A 184 37.96 -14.83 18.99
CA GLU A 184 38.27 -15.62 20.17
C GLU A 184 37.50 -16.95 20.15
N SER A 185 38.13 -18.02 20.65
CA SER A 185 37.59 -19.38 20.51
C SER A 185 36.27 -19.59 21.23
N ASP A 186 36.12 -18.96 22.41
CA ASP A 186 34.90 -18.99 23.21
C ASP A 186 33.73 -18.28 22.49
N VAL A 187 34.00 -17.15 21.85
CA VAL A 187 33.00 -16.42 21.04
C VAL A 187 32.64 -17.21 19.79
N LYS A 188 33.60 -17.85 19.10
CA LYS A 188 33.32 -18.70 17.94
C LYS A 188 32.36 -19.84 18.28
N GLU A 189 32.68 -20.59 19.35
CA GLU A 189 31.86 -21.71 19.82
C GLU A 189 30.45 -21.25 20.23
N GLN A 190 30.37 -20.15 20.99
CA GLN A 190 29.09 -19.55 21.39
C GLN A 190 28.24 -19.16 20.18
N MET A 191 28.83 -18.46 19.22
CA MET A 191 28.11 -17.90 18.08
C MET A 191 27.69 -19.00 17.09
N ASP A 192 28.49 -20.05 16.92
CA ASP A 192 28.12 -21.22 16.13
C ASP A 192 26.98 -22.03 16.77
N THR A 193 27.03 -22.23 18.09
CA THR A 193 25.94 -22.90 18.84
C THR A 193 24.66 -22.09 18.75
N TRP A 194 24.76 -20.76 18.91
CA TRP A 194 23.60 -19.89 18.78
C TRP A 194 23.02 -19.90 17.37
N TRP A 195 23.87 -19.87 16.34
CA TRP A 195 23.44 -19.99 14.94
C TRP A 195 22.73 -21.32 14.67
N GLU A 196 23.20 -22.43 15.23
CA GLU A 196 22.55 -23.74 15.08
C GLU A 196 21.14 -23.75 15.67
N GLU A 197 20.96 -23.21 16.88
CA GLU A 197 19.64 -23.09 17.52
C GLU A 197 18.67 -22.21 16.70
N MET A 198 19.16 -21.18 16.02
CA MET A 198 18.36 -20.35 15.11
C MET A 198 18.04 -21.06 13.79
N LYS A 199 19.01 -21.78 13.23
CA LYS A 199 18.87 -22.49 11.96
C LYS A 199 17.77 -23.53 12.03
N TYR A 200 17.69 -24.27 13.14
CA TYR A 200 16.73 -25.36 13.34
C TYR A 200 15.54 -25.00 14.24
N GLY A 201 15.47 -23.76 14.73
CA GLY A 201 14.43 -23.30 15.64
C GLY A 201 13.86 -21.94 15.26
N SER A 202 13.45 -21.20 16.29
CA SER A 202 12.91 -19.85 16.18
C SER A 202 13.98 -18.86 15.71
N ARG A 203 13.57 -17.91 14.88
CA ARG A 203 14.42 -16.79 14.42
C ARG A 203 14.53 -15.66 15.44
N ARG A 204 13.98 -15.83 16.65
CA ARG A 204 13.96 -14.84 17.72
C ARG A 204 15.23 -14.97 18.57
N ASP A 205 16.10 -13.97 18.49
CA ASP A 205 17.35 -13.88 19.27
C ASP A 205 17.18 -14.18 20.76
N GLN A 206 16.12 -13.63 21.37
CA GLN A 206 15.79 -13.79 22.78
C GLN A 206 15.54 -15.25 23.18
N ILE A 207 15.15 -16.13 22.25
CA ILE A 207 14.82 -17.52 22.56
C ILE A 207 16.08 -18.36 22.75
N SER A 208 17.18 -18.09 22.02
CA SER A 208 18.31 -19.03 21.93
C SER A 208 19.66 -18.53 22.47
N PHE A 209 19.89 -17.22 22.61
CA PHE A 209 21.20 -16.71 23.07
C PHE A 209 21.57 -17.20 24.48
N ASN A 210 20.73 -16.93 25.48
CA ASN A 210 21.04 -17.29 26.87
C ASN A 210 21.14 -18.81 27.08
N TYR A 211 20.33 -19.58 26.33
CA TYR A 211 20.40 -21.03 26.33
C TYR A 211 21.75 -21.52 25.79
N SER A 212 22.19 -21.02 24.63
CA SER A 212 23.50 -21.41 24.07
C SER A 212 24.66 -21.01 24.99
N ALA A 213 24.58 -19.84 25.62
CA ALA A 213 25.59 -19.40 26.60
C ALA A 213 25.65 -20.33 27.81
N TRP A 214 24.49 -20.76 28.34
CA TRP A 214 24.43 -21.74 29.43
C TRP A 214 24.98 -23.10 29.01
N LYS A 215 24.58 -23.59 27.83
CA LYS A 215 25.01 -24.89 27.28
C LYS A 215 26.54 -24.97 27.17
N ASN A 216 27.18 -23.88 26.74
CA ASN A 216 28.61 -23.82 26.53
C ASN A 216 29.39 -23.34 27.77
N GLY A 217 28.71 -23.00 28.87
CA GLY A 217 29.34 -22.36 30.03
C GLY A 217 29.97 -20.99 29.73
N PHE A 218 29.54 -20.34 28.64
CA PHE A 218 30.11 -19.11 28.10
C PHE A 218 29.93 -17.93 29.06
N LYS A 219 30.99 -17.12 29.22
CA LYS A 219 30.99 -15.91 30.05
C LYS A 219 30.89 -14.68 29.17
N PHE A 220 29.95 -13.80 29.49
CA PHE A 220 29.71 -12.57 28.75
C PHE A 220 29.30 -11.43 29.68
N THR A 221 29.40 -10.21 29.18
CA THR A 221 29.03 -9.00 29.90
C THR A 221 27.63 -8.54 29.49
N TYR A 222 26.77 -8.24 30.46
CA TYR A 222 25.54 -7.49 30.19
C TYR A 222 25.83 -6.00 30.20
N ILE A 223 25.44 -5.31 29.12
CA ILE A 223 25.38 -3.86 29.06
C ILE A 223 24.12 -3.44 29.81
N GLN A 224 24.31 -2.73 30.92
CA GLN A 224 23.24 -2.31 31.85
C GLN A 224 22.64 -0.96 31.46
N GLU A 225 22.29 -0.82 30.18
CA GLU A 225 21.66 0.38 29.61
C GLU A 225 20.38 -0.02 28.87
N ASP A 226 19.32 0.79 28.99
CA ASP A 226 18.13 0.64 28.16
C ASP A 226 18.41 1.27 26.79
N ILE A 227 18.25 0.51 25.71
CA ILE A 227 18.43 1.02 24.34
C ILE A 227 17.38 2.08 23.96
N ASP A 228 16.24 2.11 24.64
CA ASP A 228 15.23 3.15 24.42
C ASP A 228 15.62 4.49 25.08
N ASP A 229 16.64 4.50 25.95
CA ASP A 229 17.23 5.69 26.61
C ASP A 229 18.78 5.61 26.62
N ASN A 230 19.37 5.21 25.50
CA ASN A 230 20.82 4.99 25.40
C ASN A 230 21.53 6.21 24.79
N PRO A 231 22.59 6.74 25.45
CA PRO A 231 23.27 7.94 24.99
C PRO A 231 24.20 7.72 23.78
N TYR A 232 24.55 6.47 23.45
CA TYR A 232 25.44 6.08 22.35
C TYR A 232 24.67 5.54 21.14
N PHE A 233 23.54 4.85 21.36
CA PHE A 233 22.79 4.15 20.33
C PHE A 233 21.32 4.57 20.32
N LEU A 234 20.93 5.36 19.33
CA LEU A 234 19.56 5.84 19.16
C LEU A 234 18.77 4.89 18.25
N TYR A 235 17.65 4.35 18.75
CA TYR A 235 16.77 3.48 17.96
C TYR A 235 15.78 4.29 17.09
N MET A 236 16.01 4.31 15.78
CA MET A 236 15.33 5.17 14.79
C MET A 236 13.95 4.68 14.34
N LYS A 237 13.34 3.75 15.07
CA LYS A 237 12.04 3.15 14.72
C LYS A 237 10.93 4.21 14.55
N LYS A 238 10.87 5.22 15.42
CA LYS A 238 9.89 6.31 15.36
C LYS A 238 10.12 7.21 14.14
N TRP A 239 11.38 7.52 13.83
CA TRP A 239 11.75 8.28 12.62
C TRP A 239 11.26 7.57 11.36
N ARG A 240 11.46 6.25 11.25
CA ARG A 240 10.97 5.46 10.11
C ARG A 240 9.44 5.49 10.00
N GLN A 241 8.73 5.38 11.12
CA GLN A 241 7.26 5.46 11.14
C GLN A 241 6.76 6.83 10.64
N ILE A 242 7.43 7.92 11.03
CA ILE A 242 7.14 9.28 10.56
C ILE A 242 7.40 9.36 9.05
N LYS A 243 8.56 8.92 8.57
CA LYS A 243 8.90 8.93 7.13
C LYS A 243 7.94 8.08 6.29
N ARG A 244 7.47 6.94 6.81
CA ARG A 244 6.40 6.14 6.18
C ARG A 244 5.08 6.90 6.10
N LYS A 245 4.71 7.62 7.15
CA LYS A 245 3.52 8.46 7.16
C LYS A 245 3.65 9.61 6.14
N GLU A 246 4.79 10.28 6.11
CA GLU A 246 5.11 11.32 5.10
C GLU A 246 5.05 10.75 3.68
N LYS A 247 5.65 9.59 3.41
CA LYS A 247 5.63 8.94 2.08
C LYS A 247 4.21 8.55 1.65
N ARG A 248 3.37 8.02 2.56
CA ARG A 248 1.95 7.78 2.28
C ARG A 248 1.17 9.06 2.03
N ASN A 249 1.42 10.09 2.84
CA ASN A 249 0.74 11.38 2.71
C ASN A 249 1.20 12.15 1.45
N ALA A 250 2.40 11.89 0.96
CA ALA A 250 2.97 12.45 -0.27
C ALA A 250 2.71 11.59 -1.52
N HIS A 251 2.10 10.41 -1.37
CA HIS A 251 1.70 9.57 -2.50
C HIS A 251 0.53 10.26 -3.20
N ILE A 252 0.79 10.80 -4.39
CA ILE A 252 -0.28 11.29 -5.26
C ILE A 252 -0.93 10.05 -5.87
N ASP A 253 -2.08 9.67 -5.34
CA ASP A 253 -2.86 8.53 -5.83
C ASP A 253 -3.45 8.88 -7.20
N TYR A 254 -3.15 8.07 -8.21
CA TYR A 254 -3.68 8.17 -9.56
C TYR A 254 -4.55 6.95 -9.84
N GLU A 255 -5.77 7.18 -10.29
CA GLU A 255 -6.77 6.14 -10.45
C GLU A 255 -7.36 6.19 -11.88
N PRO A 256 -7.76 5.05 -12.44
CA PRO A 256 -8.33 4.99 -13.78
C PRO A 256 -9.70 5.68 -13.82
N ILE A 257 -9.99 6.46 -14.85
CA ILE A 257 -11.33 7.00 -15.09
C ILE A 257 -12.12 6.10 -16.05
N SER A 258 -13.39 5.87 -15.73
CA SER A 258 -14.31 5.08 -16.55
C SER A 258 -14.61 5.75 -17.90
N LEU A 259 -15.12 4.97 -18.86
CA LEU A 259 -15.61 5.51 -20.12
C LEU A 259 -16.74 6.52 -19.87
N ASP A 260 -17.69 6.21 -18.98
CA ASP A 260 -18.76 7.15 -18.62
C ASP A 260 -18.23 8.48 -18.07
N TYR A 261 -17.20 8.44 -17.20
CA TYR A 261 -16.56 9.67 -16.72
C TYR A 261 -15.94 10.44 -17.90
N PHE A 262 -15.17 9.75 -18.75
CA PHE A 262 -14.51 10.35 -19.91
C PHE A 262 -15.50 11.02 -20.88
N LEU A 263 -16.61 10.37 -21.17
CA LEU A 263 -17.68 10.88 -22.04
C LEU A 263 -18.33 12.16 -21.50
N LYS A 264 -18.46 12.28 -20.17
CA LYS A 264 -19.06 13.45 -19.51
C LYS A 264 -18.14 14.67 -19.43
N MET A 265 -16.86 14.51 -19.78
CA MET A 265 -15.88 15.57 -19.66
C MET A 265 -16.15 16.69 -20.67
N GLU A 266 -15.96 17.92 -20.22
CA GLU A 266 -16.02 19.13 -21.05
C GLU A 266 -14.66 19.38 -21.72
N PHE A 267 -14.68 19.80 -22.99
CA PHE A 267 -13.48 20.28 -23.66
C PHE A 267 -13.24 21.77 -23.39
N ALA A 268 -11.97 22.14 -23.20
CA ALA A 268 -11.58 23.53 -23.27
C ALA A 268 -11.85 24.08 -24.68
N GLN A 269 -12.57 25.21 -24.71
CA GLN A 269 -12.91 25.95 -25.91
C GLN A 269 -11.78 26.94 -26.26
N GLY A 270 -11.67 27.37 -27.51
CA GLY A 270 -10.69 28.35 -27.95
C GLY A 270 -10.22 28.13 -29.38
N GLY A 271 -9.23 28.93 -29.80
CA GLY A 271 -8.58 28.81 -31.10
C GLY A 271 -7.46 27.76 -31.15
N GLY A 272 -6.75 27.70 -32.27
CA GLY A 272 -5.62 26.79 -32.47
C GLY A 272 -6.07 25.39 -32.87
N GLY A 273 -7.15 25.26 -33.63
CA GLY A 273 -7.69 23.97 -34.08
C GLY A 273 -8.67 23.30 -33.12
N LYS A 274 -8.85 23.82 -31.91
CA LYS A 274 -9.89 23.28 -30.99
C LYS A 274 -11.27 23.56 -31.55
N GLU A 275 -11.46 24.74 -32.16
CA GLU A 275 -12.65 25.17 -32.88
C GLU A 275 -13.09 24.21 -34.00
N ILE A 276 -12.13 23.50 -34.60
CA ILE A 276 -12.42 22.44 -35.59
C ILE A 276 -12.97 21.22 -34.87
N LEU A 277 -12.28 20.73 -33.83
CA LEU A 277 -12.74 19.55 -33.11
C LEU A 277 -14.12 19.76 -32.48
N ASN A 278 -14.33 20.89 -31.80
CA ASN A 278 -15.55 21.18 -31.04
C ASN A 278 -16.65 21.90 -31.85
N GLN A 279 -16.45 22.09 -33.17
CA GLN A 279 -17.37 22.78 -34.07
C GLN A 279 -17.79 24.17 -33.55
N ASN A 280 -16.79 25.04 -33.35
CA ASN A 280 -16.92 26.39 -32.80
C ASN A 280 -17.66 26.44 -31.44
N GLY A 281 -17.39 25.45 -30.59
CA GLY A 281 -17.96 25.31 -29.25
C GLY A 281 -19.40 24.83 -29.19
N THR A 282 -19.93 24.34 -30.31
CA THR A 282 -21.24 23.68 -30.37
C THR A 282 -21.20 22.32 -29.65
N LEU A 283 -20.08 21.60 -29.78
CA LEU A 283 -19.82 20.31 -29.11
C LEU A 283 -19.08 20.59 -27.79
N LYS A 284 -19.75 20.36 -26.66
CA LYS A 284 -19.22 20.77 -25.35
C LYS A 284 -18.47 19.65 -24.66
N THR A 285 -19.00 18.43 -24.75
CA THR A 285 -18.47 17.25 -24.08
C THR A 285 -17.74 16.31 -25.03
N VAL A 286 -16.93 15.42 -24.48
CA VAL A 286 -16.33 14.31 -25.23
C VAL A 286 -17.39 13.46 -25.93
N LYS A 287 -18.52 13.21 -25.26
CA LYS A 287 -19.67 12.50 -25.84
C LYS A 287 -20.22 13.23 -27.07
N ASP A 288 -20.40 14.55 -27.00
CA ASP A 288 -20.92 15.32 -28.14
C ASP A 288 -20.00 15.19 -29.36
N VAL A 289 -18.68 15.26 -29.14
CA VAL A 289 -17.67 15.10 -30.19
C VAL A 289 -17.72 13.72 -30.81
N ILE A 290 -17.72 12.66 -30.00
CA ILE A 290 -17.82 11.28 -30.50
C ILE A 290 -19.12 11.09 -31.28
N MET A 291 -20.26 11.47 -30.72
CA MET A 291 -21.56 11.32 -31.38
C MET A 291 -21.61 12.04 -32.72
N PHE A 292 -21.03 13.25 -32.80
CA PHE A 292 -20.98 14.01 -34.05
C PHE A 292 -20.09 13.33 -35.10
N TYR A 293 -18.87 12.93 -34.75
CA TYR A 293 -17.94 12.34 -35.72
C TYR A 293 -18.23 10.87 -36.07
N SER A 294 -19.02 10.17 -35.25
CA SER A 294 -19.52 8.84 -35.58
C SER A 294 -20.62 8.86 -36.66
N VAL A 295 -21.20 10.02 -37.00
CA VAL A 295 -22.17 10.14 -38.11
C VAL A 295 -21.44 10.07 -39.45
N PRO A 296 -21.80 9.14 -40.36
CA PRO A 296 -21.18 9.04 -41.67
C PRO A 296 -21.19 10.36 -42.44
N GLY A 297 -20.02 10.77 -42.96
CA GLY A 297 -19.85 11.99 -43.76
C GLY A 297 -19.44 13.23 -42.96
N ASN A 298 -19.64 13.27 -41.64
CA ASN A 298 -19.25 14.44 -40.83
C ASN A 298 -17.73 14.63 -40.79
N VAL A 299 -16.96 13.54 -40.67
CA VAL A 299 -15.49 13.59 -40.74
C VAL A 299 -15.03 14.23 -42.05
N GLN A 300 -15.57 13.79 -43.19
CA GLN A 300 -15.19 14.31 -44.51
C GLN A 300 -15.59 15.77 -44.68
N THR A 301 -16.76 16.15 -44.18
CA THR A 301 -17.25 17.54 -44.23
C THR A 301 -16.32 18.46 -43.46
N VAL A 302 -15.97 18.10 -42.21
CA VAL A 302 -15.04 18.92 -41.40
C VAL A 302 -13.62 18.88 -41.98
N LYS A 303 -13.18 17.74 -42.52
CA LYS A 303 -11.86 17.63 -43.17
C LYS A 303 -11.69 18.63 -44.31
N SER A 304 -12.77 18.98 -45.03
CA SER A 304 -12.74 19.96 -46.12
C SER A 304 -12.52 21.41 -45.66
N THR A 305 -12.68 21.70 -44.37
CA THR A 305 -12.51 23.06 -43.81
C THR A 305 -11.15 23.25 -43.14
N LEU A 306 -10.30 22.21 -43.11
CA LEU A 306 -8.99 22.26 -42.48
C LEU A 306 -8.01 23.13 -43.25
N ASP A 307 -7.14 23.80 -42.51
CA ASP A 307 -5.95 24.46 -43.02
C ASP A 307 -4.76 24.24 -42.07
N PRO A 308 -3.51 24.54 -42.49
CA PRO A 308 -2.33 24.28 -41.68
C PRO A 308 -2.30 24.92 -40.28
N LYS A 309 -3.14 25.91 -40.01
CA LYS A 309 -3.21 26.61 -38.72
C LYS A 309 -4.15 25.95 -37.72
N ASN A 310 -5.02 25.03 -38.16
CA ASN A 310 -6.12 24.51 -37.33
C ASN A 310 -6.27 22.97 -37.32
N TRP A 311 -5.46 22.23 -38.08
CA TRP A 311 -5.69 20.80 -38.28
C TRP A 311 -5.15 19.86 -37.20
N GLN A 312 -4.35 20.36 -36.25
CA GLN A 312 -3.51 19.51 -35.40
C GLN A 312 -4.29 18.52 -34.54
N TYR A 313 -5.37 18.96 -33.91
CA TYR A 313 -6.20 18.13 -33.04
C TYR A 313 -7.11 17.21 -33.85
N PHE A 314 -7.58 17.67 -35.01
CA PHE A 314 -8.37 16.85 -35.91
C PHE A 314 -7.53 15.71 -36.52
N ASN A 315 -6.33 16.01 -36.99
CA ASN A 315 -5.39 15.00 -37.49
C ASN A 315 -4.96 14.05 -36.36
N CYS A 316 -4.75 14.55 -35.14
CA CYS A 316 -4.48 13.70 -33.97
C CYS A 316 -5.65 12.75 -33.66
N MET A 317 -6.89 13.22 -33.78
CA MET A 317 -8.07 12.38 -33.61
C MET A 317 -8.09 11.26 -34.67
N LEU A 318 -7.91 11.58 -35.94
CA LEU A 318 -7.88 10.56 -37.00
C LEU A 318 -6.66 9.63 -36.93
N GLY A 319 -5.54 10.14 -36.42
CA GLY A 319 -4.30 9.38 -36.24
C GLY A 319 -4.34 8.40 -35.07
N GLU A 320 -5.26 8.58 -34.12
CA GLU A 320 -5.34 7.82 -32.86
C GLU A 320 -4.00 7.86 -32.08
N PHE A 321 -3.70 6.82 -31.29
CA PHE A 321 -2.46 6.71 -30.52
C PHE A 321 -1.33 6.11 -31.36
N ARG A 322 -0.38 6.97 -31.74
CA ARG A 322 0.83 6.59 -32.48
C ARG A 322 2.06 6.61 -31.58
N LYS A 323 3.04 5.78 -31.89
CA LYS A 323 4.36 5.78 -31.24
C LYS A 323 5.17 7.01 -31.65
N ASP A 324 5.98 7.52 -30.73
CA ASP A 324 6.97 8.57 -30.99
C ASP A 324 6.40 9.85 -31.62
N VAL A 325 5.16 10.20 -31.28
CA VAL A 325 4.57 11.51 -31.65
C VAL A 325 5.39 12.61 -30.98
N GLY A 326 5.95 13.49 -31.81
CA GLY A 326 6.81 14.58 -31.38
C GLY A 326 6.04 15.65 -30.62
N ASP A 327 6.75 16.36 -29.73
CA ASP A 327 6.19 17.52 -29.04
C ASP A 327 5.82 18.61 -30.04
N HIS A 328 4.55 19.02 -30.04
CA HIS A 328 4.04 20.04 -30.93
C HIS A 328 4.69 21.42 -30.72
N HIS A 329 5.27 21.70 -29.54
CA HIS A 329 6.06 22.90 -29.30
C HIS A 329 7.40 22.89 -30.04
N ILE A 330 7.90 21.71 -30.40
CA ILE A 330 9.14 21.51 -31.14
C ILE A 330 8.85 21.32 -32.64
N LEU A 331 7.86 20.49 -32.96
CA LEU A 331 7.52 20.12 -34.33
C LEU A 331 6.79 21.26 -35.07
N GLY A 332 6.01 22.08 -34.37
CA GLY A 332 5.13 23.07 -34.97
C GLY A 332 3.76 22.49 -35.38
N TRP A 333 2.71 23.26 -35.17
CA TRP A 333 1.32 22.84 -35.39
C TRP A 333 1.04 22.50 -36.86
N GLU A 334 1.64 23.26 -37.78
CA GLU A 334 1.57 23.08 -39.21
C GLU A 334 2.24 21.78 -39.69
N ASN A 335 3.11 21.15 -38.89
CA ASN A 335 3.78 19.91 -39.27
C ASN A 335 3.06 18.66 -38.75
N MET A 336 2.03 18.83 -37.90
CA MET A 336 1.16 17.74 -37.43
C MET A 336 0.11 17.34 -38.48
N THR A 337 0.60 16.98 -39.68
CA THR A 337 -0.23 16.60 -40.83
C THR A 337 -0.81 15.19 -40.68
N GLU A 338 -1.81 14.87 -41.50
CA GLU A 338 -2.31 13.50 -41.61
C GLU A 338 -1.20 12.52 -42.03
N ASP A 339 -0.37 12.90 -43.01
CA ASP A 339 0.77 12.09 -43.46
C ASP A 339 1.78 11.84 -42.33
N TYR A 340 2.02 12.85 -41.48
CA TYR A 340 2.89 12.71 -40.31
C TYR A 340 2.37 11.63 -39.36
N TYR A 341 1.10 11.71 -38.93
CA TYR A 341 0.54 10.67 -38.05
C TYR A 341 0.49 9.29 -38.70
N ASN A 342 0.18 9.22 -39.99
CA ASN A 342 0.13 7.97 -40.74
C ASN A 342 1.51 7.34 -40.97
N SER A 343 2.58 8.14 -40.94
CA SER A 343 3.96 7.65 -41.03
C SER A 343 4.42 6.92 -39.75
N LEU A 344 3.75 7.16 -38.63
CA LEU A 344 4.11 6.59 -37.33
C LEU A 344 3.38 5.27 -37.06
N PRO A 345 4.02 4.30 -36.36
CA PRO A 345 3.36 3.07 -35.95
C PRO A 345 2.20 3.32 -34.98
N LEU A 346 1.10 2.58 -35.13
CA LEU A 346 0.02 2.56 -34.14
C LEU A 346 0.48 1.80 -32.89
N MET A 347 0.07 2.25 -31.70
CA MET A 347 0.28 1.51 -30.46
C MET A 347 -0.67 0.30 -30.39
N SER A 348 -0.20 -0.83 -29.85
CA SER A 348 -1.08 -1.93 -29.44
C SER A 348 -1.90 -1.54 -28.20
N ASP A 349 -2.91 -2.35 -27.86
CA ASP A 349 -3.74 -2.10 -26.68
C ASP A 349 -2.93 -2.22 -25.38
N GLU A 350 -2.02 -3.20 -25.30
CA GLU A 350 -1.13 -3.41 -24.16
C GLU A 350 -0.13 -2.25 -24.01
N GLU A 351 0.45 -1.80 -25.13
CA GLU A 351 1.37 -0.65 -25.14
C GLU A 351 0.65 0.63 -24.69
N LEU A 352 -0.59 0.84 -25.16
CA LEU A 352 -1.38 1.99 -24.79
C LEU A 352 -1.78 1.96 -23.31
N GLU A 353 -2.17 0.80 -22.78
CA GLU A 353 -2.51 0.63 -21.36
C GLU A 353 -1.31 0.98 -20.47
N MET A 354 -0.13 0.45 -20.78
CA MET A 354 1.11 0.81 -20.06
C MET A 354 1.41 2.30 -20.17
N PHE A 355 1.34 2.87 -21.38
CA PHE A 355 1.60 4.28 -21.62
C PHE A 355 0.69 5.20 -20.82
N LEU A 356 -0.63 4.95 -20.81
CA LEU A 356 -1.60 5.79 -20.09
C LEU A 356 -1.48 5.68 -18.57
N LYS A 357 -1.04 4.52 -18.07
CA LYS A 357 -0.78 4.30 -16.65
C LYS A 357 0.50 5.01 -16.19
N GLU A 358 1.56 4.95 -16.98
CA GLU A 358 2.84 5.61 -16.68
C GLU A 358 2.78 7.13 -16.88
N ASN A 359 1.85 7.61 -17.71
CA ASN A 359 1.67 9.02 -18.03
C ASN A 359 0.25 9.48 -17.67
N PRO A 360 -0.05 9.79 -16.40
CA PRO A 360 -1.35 10.34 -16.01
C PRO A 360 -1.70 11.64 -16.73
N VAL A 361 -2.99 12.00 -16.74
CA VAL A 361 -3.55 13.19 -17.41
C VAL A 361 -4.00 14.26 -16.41
N GLU A 362 -3.87 15.54 -16.79
CA GLU A 362 -4.34 16.68 -15.99
C GLU A 362 -5.69 17.21 -16.47
N PHE A 363 -6.72 16.36 -16.42
CA PHE A 363 -8.06 16.76 -16.84
C PHE A 363 -8.93 17.42 -15.75
N ASP A 364 -8.32 17.94 -14.68
CA ASP A 364 -8.90 18.81 -13.65
C ASP A 364 -10.45 18.74 -13.46
N ASN A 365 -10.97 17.70 -12.79
CA ASN A 365 -12.39 17.49 -12.54
C ASN A 365 -13.29 17.65 -13.78
N GLY A 366 -13.16 16.69 -14.70
CA GLY A 366 -14.02 16.60 -15.88
C GLY A 366 -13.78 17.70 -16.92
N PHE A 367 -12.60 18.30 -16.99
CA PHE A 367 -12.27 19.36 -17.94
C PHE A 367 -10.96 19.10 -18.69
N VAL A 368 -11.07 18.81 -19.99
CA VAL A 368 -9.92 18.59 -20.87
C VAL A 368 -9.34 19.94 -21.33
N ARG A 369 -8.40 20.48 -20.55
CA ARG A 369 -7.60 21.66 -20.94
C ARG A 369 -6.19 21.30 -21.35
N HIS A 370 -5.53 20.49 -20.54
CA HIS A 370 -4.22 19.91 -20.79
C HIS A 370 -4.38 18.48 -21.31
N SER A 371 -3.30 17.92 -21.86
CA SER A 371 -3.34 16.57 -22.44
C SER A 371 -4.41 16.42 -23.54
N TYR A 372 -4.75 17.51 -24.22
CA TYR A 372 -5.85 17.62 -25.18
C TYR A 372 -5.68 16.67 -26.38
N HIS A 373 -4.45 16.54 -26.90
CA HIS A 373 -4.13 15.57 -27.96
C HIS A 373 -4.45 14.14 -27.55
N ARG A 374 -4.16 13.74 -26.30
CA ARG A 374 -4.45 12.39 -25.81
C ARG A 374 -5.97 12.14 -25.75
N ALA A 375 -6.74 13.13 -25.30
CA ALA A 375 -8.19 13.05 -25.38
C ALA A 375 -8.70 12.94 -26.83
N CYS A 376 -8.12 13.70 -27.77
CA CYS A 376 -8.45 13.63 -29.20
C CYS A 376 -8.15 12.24 -29.78
N ALA A 377 -6.97 11.69 -29.50
CA ALA A 377 -6.57 10.36 -29.94
C ALA A 377 -7.51 9.27 -29.39
N MET A 378 -7.97 9.40 -28.14
CA MET A 378 -8.96 8.50 -27.56
C MET A 378 -10.34 8.64 -28.20
N VAL A 379 -10.79 9.87 -28.50
CA VAL A 379 -11.99 10.11 -29.31
C VAL A 379 -11.87 9.39 -30.65
N GLY A 380 -10.73 9.54 -31.33
CA GLY A 380 -10.36 8.83 -32.56
C GLY A 380 -10.51 7.33 -32.48
N ARG A 381 -9.91 6.74 -31.45
CA ARG A 381 -10.00 5.31 -31.16
C ARG A 381 -11.47 4.85 -31.02
N LEU A 382 -12.29 5.61 -30.30
CA LEU A 382 -13.70 5.30 -30.07
C LEU A 382 -14.56 5.44 -31.33
N ILE A 383 -14.35 6.48 -32.15
CA ILE A 383 -15.07 6.63 -33.44
C ILE A 383 -14.69 5.53 -34.44
N SER A 384 -13.46 4.99 -34.36
CA SER A 384 -13.02 3.81 -35.12
C SER A 384 -13.62 2.49 -34.62
N GLY A 385 -14.43 2.50 -33.55
CA GLY A 385 -15.06 1.31 -32.98
C GLY A 385 -14.16 0.47 -32.07
N LYS A 386 -12.99 0.95 -31.68
CA LYS A 386 -12.10 0.26 -30.73
C LYS A 386 -12.53 0.54 -29.29
N SER A 387 -12.29 -0.42 -28.40
CA SER A 387 -12.64 -0.30 -26.98
C SER A 387 -11.83 0.79 -26.28
N TYR A 388 -12.47 1.44 -25.30
CA TYR A 388 -11.84 2.43 -24.42
C TYR A 388 -10.73 1.78 -23.57
N ILE A 389 -9.60 2.48 -23.43
CA ILE A 389 -8.52 2.14 -22.49
C ILE A 389 -8.40 3.29 -21.47
N PRO A 390 -8.46 3.03 -20.15
CA PRO A 390 -8.57 4.11 -19.16
C PRO A 390 -7.39 5.07 -19.13
N PHE A 391 -7.70 6.36 -19.05
CA PHE A 391 -6.75 7.36 -18.54
C PHE A 391 -6.62 7.27 -17.02
N TYR A 392 -5.45 7.64 -16.49
CA TYR A 392 -5.23 7.78 -15.06
C TYR A 392 -5.23 9.25 -14.64
N MET A 393 -6.04 9.59 -13.64
CA MET A 393 -6.17 10.94 -13.10
C MET A 393 -5.84 10.96 -11.62
N LYS A 394 -5.33 12.09 -11.13
CA LYS A 394 -5.15 12.29 -9.69
C LYS A 394 -6.50 12.07 -9.00
N LYS A 395 -6.59 11.09 -8.10
CA LYS A 395 -7.83 10.62 -7.44
C LYS A 395 -8.69 11.76 -6.92
N SER A 396 -8.05 12.69 -6.21
CA SER A 396 -8.74 13.84 -5.61
C SER A 396 -9.27 14.86 -6.62
N GLN A 397 -8.92 14.76 -7.89
CA GLN A 397 -9.45 15.56 -9.00
C GLN A 397 -10.46 14.80 -9.86
N ILE A 398 -10.76 13.52 -9.56
CA ILE A 398 -11.81 12.78 -10.29
C ILE A 398 -13.17 13.27 -9.81
N TYR A 399 -13.53 12.98 -8.55
CA TYR A 399 -14.83 13.33 -7.98
C TYR A 399 -14.77 14.32 -6.82
N ASP A 400 -13.67 14.36 -6.07
CA ASP A 400 -13.67 14.99 -4.74
C ASP A 400 -13.62 16.52 -4.80
N ASN A 401 -12.68 17.07 -5.56
CA ASN A 401 -12.43 18.51 -5.57
C ASN A 401 -12.88 19.17 -6.88
N PRO A 402 -13.38 20.41 -6.82
CA PRO A 402 -13.56 21.24 -8.01
C PRO A 402 -12.21 21.53 -8.69
N ARG A 403 -12.29 21.91 -9.97
CA ARG A 403 -11.13 22.44 -10.69
C ARG A 403 -10.64 23.73 -10.02
N GLN A 404 -9.39 23.74 -9.57
CA GLN A 404 -8.84 24.84 -8.77
C GLN A 404 -8.89 26.21 -9.47
N HIS A 405 -8.62 26.23 -10.78
CA HIS A 405 -8.49 27.48 -11.53
C HIS A 405 -9.83 28.21 -11.75
N ASP A 406 -10.96 27.51 -11.83
CA ASP A 406 -12.28 28.14 -12.06
C ASP A 406 -13.31 27.86 -10.97
N GLY A 407 -12.98 27.04 -9.97
CA GLY A 407 -13.86 26.66 -8.87
C GLY A 407 -15.05 25.78 -9.30
N LYS A 408 -15.15 25.39 -10.57
CA LYS A 408 -16.27 24.59 -11.06
C LYS A 408 -16.05 23.11 -10.74
N HIS A 409 -17.10 22.48 -10.23
CA HIS A 409 -17.15 21.05 -9.94
C HIS A 409 -18.06 20.37 -10.97
N ARG A 410 -17.49 20.04 -12.14
CA ARG A 410 -18.25 19.56 -13.31
C ARG A 410 -18.79 18.16 -13.10
N ILE A 411 -17.96 17.28 -12.55
CA ILE A 411 -18.37 15.91 -12.21
C ILE A 411 -18.39 15.78 -10.68
N LYS A 412 -19.60 15.65 -10.15
CA LYS A 412 -19.89 15.62 -8.71
C LYS A 412 -19.59 14.25 -8.09
N PRO A 413 -19.35 14.17 -6.77
CA PRO A 413 -19.22 12.90 -6.05
C PRO A 413 -20.39 11.96 -6.32
N LEU A 414 -20.11 10.69 -6.59
CA LEU A 414 -21.14 9.69 -6.90
C LEU A 414 -22.11 9.46 -5.73
N ILE A 415 -21.67 9.74 -4.50
CA ILE A 415 -22.53 9.70 -3.31
C ILE A 415 -23.73 10.66 -3.42
N ASN A 416 -23.64 11.71 -4.26
CA ASN A 416 -24.76 12.63 -4.50
C ASN A 416 -25.92 11.96 -5.26
N ASN A 417 -25.71 10.78 -5.84
CA ASN A 417 -26.78 10.01 -6.49
C ASN A 417 -27.71 9.33 -5.47
N LEU A 418 -27.29 9.23 -4.20
CA LEU A 418 -28.08 8.62 -3.13
C LEU A 418 -29.02 9.65 -2.48
N ILE A 419 -30.33 9.38 -2.50
CA ILE A 419 -31.32 10.15 -1.73
C ILE A 419 -31.27 9.74 -0.27
N GLY A 420 -31.37 10.70 0.66
CA GLY A 420 -31.56 10.43 2.09
C GLY A 420 -30.28 10.15 2.87
N LEU A 421 -29.12 10.09 2.20
CA LEU A 421 -27.84 9.81 2.85
C LEU A 421 -27.44 10.90 3.87
N SER A 422 -27.82 12.16 3.61
CA SER A 422 -27.59 13.29 4.53
C SER A 422 -28.40 13.20 5.83
N ASP A 423 -29.46 12.40 5.85
CA ASP A 423 -30.37 12.29 6.99
C ASP A 423 -29.94 11.17 7.96
N VAL A 424 -28.95 10.36 7.58
CA VAL A 424 -28.36 9.30 8.40
C VAL A 424 -27.42 9.92 9.45
N VAL A 425 -27.82 9.86 10.72
CA VAL A 425 -27.07 10.46 11.85
C VAL A 425 -26.07 9.47 12.49
N ILE A 426 -25.89 8.29 11.91
CA ILE A 426 -24.97 7.26 12.39
C ILE A 426 -23.56 7.55 11.86
N PRO A 427 -22.49 7.42 12.66
CA PRO A 427 -21.13 7.60 12.18
C PRO A 427 -20.83 6.69 10.98
N THR A 428 -20.19 7.20 9.92
CA THR A 428 -20.08 6.47 8.64
C THR A 428 -19.29 5.16 8.70
N GLY A 429 -18.43 4.98 9.70
CA GLY A 429 -17.72 3.72 9.95
C GLY A 429 -18.57 2.65 10.64
N GLU A 430 -19.73 3.02 11.19
CA GLU A 430 -20.60 2.15 11.99
C GLU A 430 -21.78 1.59 11.17
N PHE A 431 -21.85 1.86 9.87
CA PHE A 431 -22.87 1.30 9.00
C PHE A 431 -22.34 1.02 7.60
N THR A 432 -23.03 0.16 6.88
CA THR A 432 -22.82 -0.08 5.45
C THR A 432 -24.13 0.02 4.69
N ILE A 433 -24.08 0.69 3.54
CA ILE A 433 -25.22 0.86 2.63
C ILE A 433 -25.38 -0.42 1.81
N CYS A 434 -26.60 -0.93 1.71
CA CYS A 434 -26.88 -2.18 1.04
C CYS A 434 -28.08 -2.08 0.07
N GLN A 435 -28.46 -3.22 -0.51
CA GLN A 435 -29.54 -3.33 -1.49
C GLN A 435 -29.39 -2.32 -2.64
N SER A 436 -30.40 -1.47 -2.88
CA SER A 436 -30.45 -0.59 -4.05
C SER A 436 -29.49 0.60 -4.01
N GLY A 437 -28.86 0.88 -2.86
CA GLY A 437 -27.86 1.93 -2.73
C GLY A 437 -26.69 1.77 -3.72
N ILE A 438 -26.30 0.54 -4.06
CA ILE A 438 -25.28 0.30 -5.08
C ILE A 438 -25.73 0.73 -6.48
N LEU A 439 -27.00 0.50 -6.85
CA LEU A 439 -27.52 0.91 -8.16
C LEU A 439 -27.61 2.44 -8.28
N ALA A 440 -27.91 3.12 -7.17
CA ALA A 440 -27.86 4.58 -7.09
C ALA A 440 -26.43 5.09 -7.24
N LEU A 441 -25.47 4.49 -6.53
CA LEU A 441 -24.06 4.84 -6.66
C LEU A 441 -23.55 4.65 -8.10
N MET A 442 -23.95 3.57 -8.78
CA MET A 442 -23.64 3.28 -10.18
C MET A 442 -24.32 4.24 -11.18
N GLY A 443 -25.30 5.04 -10.73
CA GLY A 443 -26.10 5.91 -11.60
C GLY A 443 -27.09 5.15 -12.49
N ILE A 444 -27.41 3.89 -12.16
CA ILE A 444 -28.38 3.06 -12.90
C ILE A 444 -29.81 3.47 -12.54
N ARG A 445 -30.05 3.65 -11.25
CA ARG A 445 -31.38 3.94 -10.72
C ARG A 445 -31.26 4.67 -9.39
N GLN A 446 -32.13 5.64 -9.16
CA GLN A 446 -32.28 6.26 -7.85
C GLN A 446 -32.85 5.29 -6.80
N ASN A 447 -32.33 5.35 -5.58
CA ASN A 447 -32.89 4.61 -4.44
C ASN A 447 -34.16 5.30 -3.94
N ASP A 448 -35.11 4.50 -3.42
CA ASP A 448 -36.34 5.03 -2.80
C ASP A 448 -36.06 5.46 -1.34
N ASP A 449 -35.22 4.67 -0.67
CA ASP A 449 -34.82 4.73 0.73
C ASP A 449 -33.34 4.31 0.88
N ILE A 450 -32.75 4.58 2.05
CA ILE A 450 -31.37 4.17 2.37
C ILE A 450 -31.38 2.93 3.25
N ASP A 451 -31.28 1.79 2.60
CA ASP A 451 -31.12 0.48 3.22
C ASP A 451 -29.73 0.36 3.87
N ILE A 452 -29.66 0.21 5.21
CA ILE A 452 -28.39 0.07 5.94
C ILE A 452 -28.36 -1.11 6.90
N ILE A 453 -27.15 -1.63 7.10
CA ILE A 453 -26.78 -2.51 8.20
C ILE A 453 -25.88 -1.69 9.12
N ILE A 454 -26.13 -1.75 10.43
CA ILE A 454 -25.38 -0.99 11.44
C ILE A 454 -24.64 -1.94 12.37
N SER A 455 -23.52 -1.48 12.93
CA SER A 455 -22.73 -2.24 13.89
C SER A 455 -23.53 -2.56 15.15
N THR A 456 -23.09 -3.59 15.87
CA THR A 456 -23.62 -3.93 17.18
C THR A 456 -23.50 -2.74 18.15
N GLU A 457 -22.39 -2.00 18.08
CA GLU A 457 -22.13 -0.86 18.94
C GLU A 457 -23.08 0.31 18.66
N ALA A 458 -23.22 0.72 17.40
CA ALA A 458 -24.16 1.78 17.04
C ALA A 458 -25.61 1.41 17.37
N ARG A 459 -25.98 0.14 17.19
CA ARG A 459 -27.31 -0.34 17.59
C ARG A 459 -27.56 -0.20 19.08
N ASN A 460 -26.60 -0.58 19.90
CA ASN A 460 -26.70 -0.49 21.35
C ASN A 460 -26.74 0.97 21.82
N GLN A 461 -25.81 1.80 21.32
CA GLN A 461 -25.67 3.18 21.78
C GLN A 461 -26.79 4.10 21.28
N ILE A 462 -27.18 4.00 20.01
CA ILE A 462 -28.10 4.94 19.36
C ILE A 462 -29.54 4.45 19.48
N PHE A 463 -29.77 3.15 19.39
CA PHE A 463 -31.10 2.55 19.32
C PHE A 463 -31.43 1.63 20.51
N GLY A 464 -30.64 1.66 21.58
CA GLY A 464 -30.91 0.92 22.82
C GLY A 464 -30.94 -0.59 22.66
N GLY A 465 -30.23 -1.13 21.66
CA GLY A 465 -30.23 -2.57 21.38
C GLY A 465 -31.51 -3.07 20.70
N ASN A 466 -32.24 -2.19 20.00
CA ASN A 466 -33.47 -2.58 19.30
C ASN A 466 -33.20 -3.64 18.21
N ASN A 467 -33.80 -4.82 18.38
CA ASN A 467 -33.65 -5.97 17.49
C ASN A 467 -34.66 -6.00 16.33
N ASN A 468 -35.56 -5.02 16.25
CA ASN A 468 -36.53 -4.92 15.17
C ASN A 468 -35.97 -4.09 14.00
N PHE A 469 -36.68 -4.14 12.88
CA PHE A 469 -36.47 -3.25 11.75
C PHE A 469 -36.79 -1.82 12.15
N ILE A 470 -35.93 -0.86 11.79
CA ILE A 470 -36.07 0.54 12.18
C ILE A 470 -36.22 1.40 10.93
N ARG A 471 -37.20 2.30 10.94
CA ARG A 471 -37.31 3.39 9.98
C ARG A 471 -36.98 4.68 10.71
N ASP A 472 -35.86 5.30 10.35
CA ASP A 472 -35.43 6.57 10.94
C ASP A 472 -34.99 7.53 9.85
N LYS A 473 -35.66 8.69 9.76
CA LYS A 473 -35.30 9.81 8.88
C LYS A 473 -34.86 9.42 7.46
N GLY A 474 -35.57 8.49 6.81
CA GLY A 474 -35.27 8.07 5.43
C GLY A 474 -34.26 6.92 5.30
N ALA A 475 -33.74 6.40 6.40
CA ALA A 475 -32.98 5.15 6.46
C ALA A 475 -33.86 3.98 6.92
N GLU A 476 -33.69 2.86 6.23
CA GLU A 476 -34.25 1.55 6.55
C GLU A 476 -33.14 0.67 7.15
N ILE A 477 -33.19 0.48 8.46
CA ILE A 477 -32.17 -0.25 9.22
C ILE A 477 -32.65 -1.69 9.44
N PHE A 478 -31.89 -2.65 8.91
CA PHE A 478 -32.23 -4.07 9.04
C PHE A 478 -32.16 -4.59 10.48
N GLU A 479 -32.90 -5.64 10.78
CA GLU A 479 -32.77 -6.42 12.01
C GLU A 479 -31.36 -7.02 12.13
N PRO A 480 -30.85 -7.23 13.35
CA PRO A 480 -29.53 -7.83 13.55
C PRO A 480 -29.36 -9.16 12.84
N ASN A 481 -28.22 -9.35 12.16
CA ASN A 481 -27.79 -10.61 11.57
C ASN A 481 -28.82 -11.23 10.61
N ARG A 482 -29.52 -10.39 9.83
CA ARG A 482 -30.60 -10.85 8.95
C ARG A 482 -30.09 -11.86 7.93
N GLY A 483 -30.72 -13.04 7.89
CA GLY A 483 -30.22 -14.20 7.14
C GLY A 483 -29.93 -13.98 5.65
N LYS A 484 -30.61 -13.03 4.99
CA LYS A 484 -30.33 -12.69 3.58
C LYS A 484 -28.93 -12.13 3.33
N PHE A 485 -28.25 -11.67 4.37
CA PHE A 485 -26.88 -11.16 4.33
C PHE A 485 -25.86 -12.15 4.90
N ARG A 486 -26.31 -13.28 5.47
CA ARG A 486 -25.42 -14.35 5.99
C ARG A 486 -25.09 -15.36 4.90
N ILE A 487 -24.48 -14.84 3.84
CA ILE A 487 -24.02 -15.58 2.67
C ILE A 487 -22.56 -15.21 2.42
N PHE A 488 -21.85 -15.98 1.60
CA PHE A 488 -20.41 -15.78 1.34
C PHE A 488 -19.55 -15.78 2.62
N ASP A 489 -19.90 -16.65 3.58
CA ASP A 489 -19.20 -16.83 4.87
C ASP A 489 -19.22 -15.64 5.84
N ALA A 490 -20.05 -14.62 5.58
CA ALA A 490 -20.25 -13.51 6.51
C ALA A 490 -20.84 -13.97 7.86
N GLN A 491 -20.19 -13.61 8.96
CA GLN A 491 -20.51 -14.09 10.30
C GLN A 491 -21.53 -13.22 11.06
N GLY A 492 -21.73 -11.97 10.63
CA GLY A 492 -22.70 -11.05 11.24
C GLY A 492 -22.56 -9.62 10.74
N ASP A 493 -23.32 -8.71 11.33
CA ASP A 493 -23.41 -7.31 10.88
C ASP A 493 -22.08 -6.56 10.97
N ASP A 494 -21.33 -6.74 12.07
CA ASP A 494 -20.00 -6.12 12.23
C ASP A 494 -19.01 -6.63 11.17
N ASP A 495 -19.04 -7.93 10.90
CA ASP A 495 -18.20 -8.57 9.86
C ASP A 495 -18.55 -8.04 8.45
N LEU A 496 -19.84 -7.82 8.16
CA LEU A 496 -20.29 -7.25 6.89
C LEU A 496 -19.75 -5.82 6.68
N ILE A 497 -19.72 -5.02 7.74
CA ILE A 497 -19.20 -3.64 7.69
C ILE A 497 -17.68 -3.64 7.56
N GLU A 498 -16.98 -4.49 8.31
CA GLU A 498 -15.52 -4.50 8.37
C GLU A 498 -14.86 -5.19 7.18
N ASN A 499 -15.40 -6.34 6.73
CA ASN A 499 -14.71 -7.25 5.81
C ASN A 499 -15.41 -7.43 4.46
N TYR A 500 -16.70 -7.09 4.35
CA TYR A 500 -17.50 -7.25 3.12
C TYR A 500 -18.05 -5.93 2.58
N SER A 501 -17.39 -4.82 2.93
CA SER A 501 -17.74 -3.49 2.44
C SER A 501 -16.55 -2.80 1.78
N PHE A 502 -16.84 -1.94 0.83
CA PHE A 502 -15.87 -1.03 0.22
C PHE A 502 -16.29 0.42 0.47
N THR A 503 -15.31 1.34 0.47
CA THR A 503 -15.55 2.74 0.85
C THR A 503 -15.57 3.66 -0.37
N VAL A 504 -16.57 4.55 -0.42
CA VAL A 504 -16.68 5.63 -1.40
C VAL A 504 -17.01 6.93 -0.69
N ASN A 505 -16.17 7.95 -0.87
CA ASN A 505 -16.31 9.28 -0.22
C ASN A 505 -16.58 9.20 1.30
N GLY A 506 -16.00 8.21 1.99
CA GLY A 506 -16.11 8.03 3.45
C GLY A 506 -17.32 7.22 3.92
N TYR A 507 -18.14 6.71 3.01
CA TYR A 507 -19.27 5.83 3.31
C TYR A 507 -18.97 4.39 2.89
N ASN A 508 -19.35 3.43 3.73
CA ASN A 508 -19.23 2.01 3.41
C ASN A 508 -20.43 1.54 2.58
N PHE A 509 -20.14 0.74 1.57
CA PHE A 509 -21.11 0.04 0.74
C PHE A 509 -20.85 -1.45 0.81
N LEU A 510 -21.90 -2.22 1.07
CA LEU A 510 -21.81 -3.67 1.07
C LEU A 510 -21.47 -4.14 -0.35
N GLU A 511 -20.62 -5.16 -0.43
CA GLU A 511 -20.21 -5.75 -1.71
C GLU A 511 -21.41 -6.06 -2.62
N PRO A 512 -21.37 -5.66 -3.91
CA PRO A 512 -22.51 -5.79 -4.83
C PRO A 512 -23.04 -7.21 -4.97
N ARG A 513 -22.19 -8.25 -4.83
CA ARG A 513 -22.60 -9.66 -4.87
C ARG A 513 -23.70 -10.02 -3.89
N PHE A 514 -23.79 -9.34 -2.73
CA PHE A 514 -24.85 -9.58 -1.74
C PHE A 514 -26.22 -9.12 -2.25
N TYR A 515 -26.26 -8.18 -3.18
CA TYR A 515 -27.49 -7.73 -3.82
C TYR A 515 -27.75 -8.49 -5.12
N PHE A 516 -26.74 -8.60 -5.98
CA PHE A 516 -26.88 -9.18 -7.32
C PHE A 516 -27.27 -10.66 -7.30
N SER A 517 -26.68 -11.46 -6.40
CA SER A 517 -27.02 -12.89 -6.23
C SER A 517 -28.49 -13.18 -5.91
N ARG A 518 -29.23 -12.16 -5.42
CA ARG A 518 -30.62 -12.29 -4.98
C ARG A 518 -31.61 -11.59 -5.92
N LYS A 519 -31.14 -10.95 -7.00
CA LYS A 519 -31.97 -10.14 -7.89
C LYS A 519 -32.68 -10.98 -8.99
N ASN A 520 -33.24 -12.13 -8.61
CA ASN A 520 -33.83 -13.11 -9.54
C ASN A 520 -35.34 -12.93 -9.75
N LYS A 521 -35.85 -11.69 -9.76
CA LYS A 521 -37.29 -11.40 -9.92
C LYS A 521 -37.58 -10.87 -11.32
N ASN A 522 -38.72 -11.27 -11.90
CA ASN A 522 -39.13 -10.93 -13.28
C ASN A 522 -40.09 -9.73 -13.34
N THR A 523 -39.90 -8.72 -12.48
CA THR A 523 -40.67 -7.46 -12.60
C THR A 523 -40.07 -6.58 -13.69
N ASP A 524 -40.86 -5.67 -14.28
CA ASP A 524 -40.31 -4.74 -15.29
C ASP A 524 -39.24 -3.82 -14.71
N ARG A 525 -39.35 -3.47 -13.42
CA ARG A 525 -38.32 -2.76 -12.66
C ARG A 525 -37.01 -3.55 -12.61
N ASP A 526 -37.08 -4.85 -12.36
CA ASP A 526 -35.90 -5.70 -12.32
C ASP A 526 -35.27 -5.85 -13.71
N LYS A 527 -36.07 -5.97 -14.78
CA LYS A 527 -35.55 -6.01 -16.15
C LYS A 527 -34.74 -4.76 -16.49
N SER A 528 -35.27 -3.58 -16.15
CA SER A 528 -34.57 -2.30 -16.38
C SER A 528 -33.28 -2.20 -15.56
N ASP A 529 -33.31 -2.61 -14.28
CA ASP A 529 -32.11 -2.64 -13.46
C ASP A 529 -31.03 -3.57 -14.08
N TRP A 530 -31.43 -4.75 -14.57
CA TRP A 530 -30.52 -5.69 -15.23
C TRP A 530 -29.92 -5.16 -16.53
N GLU A 531 -30.71 -4.46 -17.34
CA GLU A 531 -30.22 -3.78 -18.55
C GLU A 531 -29.19 -2.70 -18.20
N GLY A 532 -29.48 -1.88 -17.18
CA GLY A 532 -28.54 -0.88 -16.69
C GLY A 532 -27.25 -1.47 -16.11
N MET A 533 -27.36 -2.59 -15.38
CA MET A 533 -26.21 -3.33 -14.87
C MET A 533 -25.35 -3.86 -16.02
N ARG A 534 -25.94 -4.56 -17.00
CA ARG A 534 -25.18 -5.05 -18.17
C ARG A 534 -24.49 -3.92 -18.91
N ALA A 535 -25.22 -2.83 -19.21
CA ALA A 535 -24.63 -1.66 -19.86
C ALA A 535 -23.45 -1.06 -19.08
N PHE A 536 -23.54 -1.01 -17.74
CA PHE A 536 -22.45 -0.55 -16.88
C PHE A 536 -21.19 -1.42 -17.00
N PHE A 537 -21.36 -2.75 -17.06
CA PHE A 537 -20.25 -3.69 -17.23
C PHE A 537 -19.70 -3.70 -18.66
N ASP A 538 -20.57 -3.68 -19.67
CA ASP A 538 -20.20 -3.64 -21.09
C ASP A 538 -19.37 -2.39 -21.43
N MET A 539 -19.70 -1.24 -20.80
CA MET A 539 -18.92 -0.01 -20.92
C MET A 539 -17.61 -0.02 -20.12
N GLY A 540 -17.35 -1.08 -19.34
CA GLY A 540 -16.17 -1.17 -18.48
C GLY A 540 -16.17 -0.20 -17.30
N ASN A 541 -17.33 0.35 -16.90
CA ASN A 541 -17.40 1.37 -15.85
C ASN A 541 -16.94 0.86 -14.48
N HIS A 542 -17.10 -0.45 -14.22
CA HIS A 542 -16.59 -1.13 -13.03
C HIS A 542 -15.06 -1.07 -12.89
N LYS A 543 -14.33 -0.85 -14.00
CA LYS A 543 -12.86 -0.76 -14.02
C LYS A 543 -12.34 0.64 -13.70
N GLY A 544 -13.22 1.64 -13.62
CA GLY A 544 -12.87 3.01 -13.25
C GLY A 544 -13.07 3.27 -11.75
N TYR A 545 -12.42 4.30 -11.23
CA TYR A 545 -12.65 4.80 -9.87
C TYR A 545 -14.11 5.24 -9.67
N PRO A 546 -14.73 4.96 -8.52
CA PRO A 546 -14.21 4.25 -7.34
C PRO A 546 -14.42 2.72 -7.37
N PHE A 547 -14.92 2.19 -8.47
CA PHE A 547 -15.38 0.81 -8.61
C PHE A 547 -14.24 -0.20 -8.83
N ASN A 548 -13.09 0.27 -9.33
CA ASN A 548 -11.87 -0.50 -9.54
C ASN A 548 -11.27 -1.12 -8.26
N GLN A 549 -11.82 -0.78 -7.09
CA GLN A 549 -11.47 -1.36 -5.79
C GLN A 549 -11.99 -2.79 -5.60
N LEU A 550 -13.01 -3.19 -6.36
CA LEU A 550 -13.69 -4.47 -6.22
C LEU A 550 -13.20 -5.48 -7.25
N THR A 551 -13.00 -6.72 -6.82
CA THR A 551 -12.77 -7.86 -7.72
C THR A 551 -14.06 -8.32 -8.42
N ASP A 552 -13.94 -9.10 -9.50
CA ASP A 552 -15.10 -9.69 -10.19
C ASP A 552 -15.95 -10.56 -9.25
N GLU A 553 -15.33 -11.23 -8.28
CA GLU A 553 -16.03 -12.01 -7.26
C GLU A 553 -16.86 -11.10 -6.34
N GLN A 554 -16.28 -10.02 -5.83
CA GLN A 554 -16.97 -9.08 -4.94
C GLN A 554 -18.08 -8.32 -5.65
N TRP A 555 -17.90 -8.00 -6.93
CA TRP A 555 -18.98 -7.54 -7.80
C TRP A 555 -20.08 -8.59 -7.95
N GLY A 556 -19.71 -9.87 -7.98
CA GLY A 556 -20.62 -10.96 -8.29
C GLY A 556 -20.96 -10.98 -9.78
N VAL A 557 -19.97 -10.76 -10.65
CA VAL A 557 -20.13 -10.69 -12.12
C VAL A 557 -20.85 -11.91 -12.68
N GLN A 558 -20.65 -13.09 -12.09
CA GLN A 558 -21.34 -14.33 -12.45
C GLN A 558 -22.88 -14.28 -12.32
N TYR A 559 -23.42 -13.28 -11.63
CA TYR A 559 -24.86 -13.07 -11.47
C TYR A 559 -25.44 -12.05 -12.46
N ILE A 560 -24.61 -11.39 -13.27
CA ILE A 560 -24.98 -10.33 -14.23
C ILE A 560 -25.05 -10.91 -15.64
#